data_AF-A0A1G4QX76-F1
#
_entry.id   AF-A0A1G4QX76-F1
#
_cell.length_a   1.000
_cell.length_b   1.000
_cell.length_c   1.000
_cell.angle_alpha   90.00
_cell.angle_beta   90.00
_cell.angle_gamma   90.00
#
_symmetry.space_group_name_H-M   'P 1'
#
loop_
_entity.id
_entity.type
_entity.pdbx_description
1 polymer ?
#
loop_
_entity_poly.entity_id
_entity_poly.type
_entity_poly.pdbx_seq_one_letter_code
_entity_poly.pdbx_strand_id
1 'polypeptide(L)'
;MIRTALLLTAAFLASPLQAAESDWRTADPQNVLVIDTEKGRIYVELHPEMAPQAVERVKLLARRGTYDGLLFHRVIPGFVAQTGNPNNHDSGKTELPNLNPEFRFRLNAAMPHTVVARPAGLNEGFMGALPYISVDESRMSANPDQAVHAWATHCTGTMGMGRDDAPVDSANSEIYFMLAPTQRLDHEYTLFGQVIAGGEVLQSLAAGEPPAHPDSMIHVQVLADMARAPRIEILKTDSAAFKSLADQVRAVKGADFAICDIAVPARVIP
;
A
#
# COMPACT_ATOMS: atom_id res chain seq x y z
N MET A 1 -55.69 19.54 -7.51
CA MET A 1 -54.95 19.35 -6.25
C MET A 1 -53.74 18.48 -6.54
N ILE A 2 -52.61 19.08 -6.91
CA ILE A 2 -51.38 18.36 -7.24
C ILE A 2 -50.55 18.29 -5.95
N ARG A 3 -50.41 17.09 -5.39
CA ARG A 3 -49.55 16.83 -4.22
C ARG A 3 -48.11 16.71 -4.72
N THR A 4 -47.34 17.78 -4.56
CA THR A 4 -45.89 17.77 -4.78
C THR A 4 -45.25 16.94 -3.67
N ALA A 5 -44.79 15.73 -4.00
CA ALA A 5 -44.00 14.92 -3.08
C ALA A 5 -42.58 15.49 -3.00
N LEU A 6 -42.22 16.01 -1.83
CA LEU A 6 -40.88 16.51 -1.55
C LEU A 6 -39.96 15.29 -1.34
N LEU A 7 -39.12 14.99 -2.32
CA LEU A 7 -38.01 14.04 -2.18
C LEU A 7 -36.97 14.65 -1.23
N LEU A 8 -37.01 14.23 0.04
CA LEU A 8 -35.93 14.47 0.99
C LEU A 8 -34.75 13.58 0.60
N THR A 9 -33.79 14.13 -0.14
CA THR A 9 -32.46 13.53 -0.27
C THR A 9 -31.76 13.64 1.09
N ALA A 10 -31.75 12.55 1.84
CA ALA A 10 -30.95 12.46 3.06
C ALA A 10 -29.47 12.49 2.65
N ALA A 11 -28.82 13.65 2.82
CA ALA A 11 -27.39 13.77 2.75
C ALA A 11 -26.80 12.99 3.95
N PHE A 12 -26.22 11.82 3.70
CA PHE A 12 -25.40 11.14 4.69
C PHE A 12 -24.14 11.98 4.91
N LEU A 13 -24.15 12.80 5.95
CA LEU A 13 -22.94 13.43 6.46
C LEU A 13 -22.07 12.32 7.06
N ALA A 14 -20.99 11.95 6.37
CA ALA A 14 -19.96 11.09 6.93
C ALA A 14 -19.48 11.74 8.24
N SER A 15 -19.69 11.04 9.36
CA SER A 15 -19.24 11.54 10.66
C SER A 15 -17.71 11.60 10.65
N PRO A 16 -17.08 12.70 11.13
CA PRO A 16 -15.64 12.79 11.18
C PRO A 16 -15.09 11.69 12.10
N LEU A 17 -13.95 11.11 11.72
CA LEU A 17 -13.25 10.12 12.53
C LEU A 17 -12.92 10.72 13.91
N GLN A 18 -13.38 10.06 14.97
CA GLN A 18 -13.04 10.39 16.35
C GLN A 18 -11.93 9.44 16.81
N ALA A 19 -10.69 9.93 16.90
CA ALA A 19 -9.53 9.18 17.37
C ALA A 19 -8.79 9.97 18.46
N ALA A 20 -8.52 9.34 19.60
CA ALA A 20 -7.70 9.91 20.65
C ALA A 20 -6.21 9.82 20.29
N GLU A 21 -5.35 10.62 20.92
CA GLU A 21 -3.90 10.57 20.69
C GLU A 21 -3.32 9.15 20.93
N SER A 22 -3.88 8.38 21.86
CA SER A 22 -3.48 6.99 22.12
C SER A 22 -3.83 6.00 20.99
N ASP A 23 -4.75 6.36 20.10
CA ASP A 23 -5.16 5.52 18.97
C ASP A 23 -4.17 5.59 17.80
N TRP A 24 -3.16 6.46 17.89
CA TRP A 24 -2.13 6.62 16.87
C TRP A 24 -0.84 5.94 17.29
N ARG A 25 -0.12 5.36 16.33
CA ARG A 25 1.27 4.90 16.47
C ARG A 25 2.17 5.76 15.59
N THR A 26 3.39 6.03 16.06
CA THR A 26 4.42 6.62 15.21
C THR A 26 4.95 5.55 14.24
N ALA A 27 5.02 5.88 12.96
CA ALA A 27 5.65 5.01 11.97
C ALA A 27 7.17 4.91 12.24
N ASP A 28 7.76 3.74 12.03
CA ASP A 28 9.22 3.60 12.12
C ASP A 28 9.86 4.37 10.95
N PRO A 29 10.68 5.41 11.22
CA PRO A 29 11.28 6.19 10.14
C PRO A 29 12.24 5.38 9.26
N GLN A 30 12.74 4.22 9.72
CA GLN A 30 13.52 3.32 8.86
C GLN A 30 12.66 2.58 7.84
N ASN A 31 11.35 2.52 8.04
CA ASN A 31 10.39 1.81 7.19
C ASN A 31 9.35 2.77 6.61
N VAL A 32 9.74 4.02 6.35
CA VAL A 32 8.96 4.96 5.55
C VAL A 32 9.80 5.43 4.37
N LEU A 33 9.32 5.15 3.16
CA LEU A 33 9.88 5.71 1.92
C LEU A 33 9.21 7.05 1.64
N VAL A 34 10.00 8.06 1.30
CA VAL A 34 9.55 9.41 0.95
C VAL A 34 9.91 9.66 -0.50
N ILE A 35 8.91 9.99 -1.31
CA ILE A 35 9.06 10.26 -2.74
C ILE A 35 8.57 11.68 -3.00
N ASP A 36 9.49 12.57 -3.31
CA ASP A 36 9.20 13.90 -3.82
C ASP A 36 8.97 13.83 -5.32
N THR A 37 7.83 14.33 -5.79
CA THR A 37 7.48 14.42 -7.22
C THR A 37 7.16 15.86 -7.60
N GLU A 38 7.03 16.13 -8.89
CA GLU A 38 6.56 17.42 -9.42
C GLU A 38 5.12 17.77 -9.00
N LYS A 39 4.35 16.78 -8.55
CA LYS A 39 2.95 16.92 -8.12
C LYS A 39 2.77 16.95 -6.60
N GLY A 40 3.84 16.71 -5.85
CA GLY A 40 3.80 16.65 -4.39
C GLY A 40 4.58 15.47 -3.82
N ARG A 41 4.51 15.32 -2.50
CA ARG A 41 5.24 14.31 -1.74
C ARG A 41 4.34 13.13 -1.38
N ILE A 42 4.88 11.93 -1.51
CA ILE A 42 4.26 10.67 -1.13
C ILE A 42 5.04 10.06 0.02
N TYR A 43 4.33 9.50 1.00
CA TYR A 43 4.90 8.69 2.09
C TYR A 43 4.34 7.28 2.00
N VAL A 44 5.23 6.29 2.05
CA VAL A 44 4.89 4.86 1.95
C VAL A 44 5.39 4.15 3.20
N GLU A 45 4.51 3.49 3.94
CA GLU A 45 4.92 2.53 4.98
C GLU A 45 5.42 1.24 4.31
N LEU A 46 6.62 0.80 4.68
CA LEU A 46 7.26 -0.43 4.18
C LEU A 46 7.09 -1.56 5.21
N HIS A 47 6.87 -2.78 4.71
CA HIS A 47 6.59 -3.97 5.53
C HIS A 47 7.64 -5.07 5.32
N PRO A 48 8.84 -4.96 5.95
CA PRO A 48 9.91 -5.94 5.80
C PRO A 48 9.53 -7.34 6.29
N GLU A 49 8.53 -7.44 7.15
CA GLU A 49 7.99 -8.70 7.64
C GLU A 49 7.17 -9.48 6.59
N MET A 50 6.70 -8.81 5.53
CA MET A 50 6.03 -9.45 4.39
C MET A 50 6.97 -9.74 3.22
N ALA A 51 7.88 -8.81 2.92
CA ALA A 51 8.77 -8.87 1.76
C ALA A 51 10.14 -8.24 2.08
N PRO A 52 10.98 -8.92 2.89
CA PRO A 52 12.22 -8.35 3.40
C PRO A 52 13.22 -7.99 2.30
N GLN A 53 13.34 -8.80 1.23
CA GLN A 53 14.28 -8.52 0.16
C GLN A 53 13.85 -7.32 -0.68
N ALA A 54 12.55 -7.17 -0.96
CA ALA A 54 12.02 -6.01 -1.67
C ALA A 54 12.20 -4.72 -0.86
N VAL A 55 11.93 -4.74 0.45
CA VAL A 55 12.12 -3.58 1.32
C VAL A 55 13.60 -3.19 1.41
N GLU A 56 14.51 -4.15 1.57
CA GLU A 56 15.94 -3.83 1.56
C GLU A 56 16.41 -3.30 0.19
N ARG A 57 15.88 -3.85 -0.91
CA ARG A 57 16.19 -3.36 -2.27
C ARG A 57 15.77 -1.92 -2.47
N VAL A 58 14.52 -1.56 -2.16
CA VAL A 58 14.02 -0.19 -2.41
C VAL A 58 14.77 0.83 -1.54
N LYS A 59 15.09 0.49 -0.28
CA LYS A 59 15.88 1.33 0.62
C LYS A 59 17.30 1.52 0.11
N LEU A 60 17.93 0.46 -0.39
CA LEU A 60 19.26 0.51 -0.99
C LEU A 60 19.29 1.43 -2.23
N LEU A 61 18.33 1.27 -3.13
CA LEU A 61 18.25 2.05 -4.37
C LEU A 61 17.93 3.53 -4.10
N ALA A 62 17.06 3.82 -3.13
CA ALA A 62 16.83 5.19 -2.65
C ALA A 62 18.12 5.82 -2.11
N ARG A 63 18.84 5.13 -1.22
CA ARG A 63 20.10 5.62 -0.63
C ARG A 63 21.23 5.82 -1.65
N ARG A 64 21.20 5.09 -2.76
CA ARG A 64 22.13 5.26 -3.88
C ARG A 64 21.75 6.42 -4.81
N GLY A 65 20.60 7.04 -4.61
CA GLY A 65 20.04 8.04 -5.53
C GLY A 65 19.62 7.44 -6.87
N THR A 66 19.43 6.11 -6.95
CA THR A 66 19.09 5.43 -8.21
C THR A 66 17.73 5.85 -8.75
N TYR A 67 16.80 6.18 -7.86
CA TYR A 67 15.45 6.59 -8.22
C TYR A 67 15.33 8.08 -8.59
N ASP A 68 16.31 8.90 -8.23
CA ASP A 68 16.24 10.35 -8.44
C ASP A 68 16.23 10.68 -9.94
N GLY A 69 15.22 11.45 -10.36
CA GLY A 69 14.98 11.84 -11.75
C GLY A 69 14.32 10.76 -12.61
N LEU A 70 14.04 9.56 -12.09
CA LEU A 70 13.33 8.55 -12.86
C LEU A 70 11.85 8.92 -13.05
N LEU A 71 11.30 8.54 -14.20
CA LEU A 71 9.99 8.90 -14.67
C LEU A 71 8.94 7.88 -14.22
N PHE A 72 7.71 8.34 -14.00
CA PHE A 72 6.53 7.48 -14.04
C PHE A 72 6.23 7.13 -15.49
N HIS A 73 6.93 6.12 -16.01
CA HIS A 73 6.94 5.79 -17.44
C HIS A 73 5.67 5.07 -17.91
N ARG A 74 4.85 4.55 -16.99
CA ARG A 74 3.58 3.89 -17.30
C ARG A 74 2.53 4.21 -16.24
N VAL A 75 1.48 4.93 -16.63
CA VAL A 75 0.40 5.37 -15.74
C VAL A 75 -0.95 5.09 -16.40
N ILE A 76 -1.71 4.17 -15.81
CA ILE A 76 -3.03 3.76 -16.30
C ILE A 76 -4.05 4.10 -15.21
N PRO A 77 -4.87 5.15 -15.40
CA PRO A 77 -5.92 5.51 -14.46
C PRO A 77 -6.82 4.32 -14.13
N GLY A 78 -7.13 4.13 -12.85
CA GLY A 78 -7.92 2.99 -12.40
C GLY A 78 -7.17 1.65 -12.42
N PHE A 79 -5.85 1.65 -12.58
CA PHE A 79 -5.03 0.45 -12.49
C PHE A 79 -3.71 0.69 -11.76
N VAL A 80 -2.71 1.30 -12.40
CA VAL A 80 -1.33 1.31 -11.89
C VAL A 80 -0.55 2.55 -12.30
N ALA A 81 0.39 2.99 -11.45
CA ALA A 81 1.47 3.90 -11.80
C ALA A 81 2.81 3.19 -11.58
N GLN A 82 3.62 3.03 -12.63
CA GLN A 82 4.89 2.31 -12.62
C GLN A 82 6.06 3.27 -12.86
N THR A 83 7.18 2.99 -12.19
CA THR A 83 8.41 3.79 -12.23
C THR A 83 9.60 2.95 -11.76
N GLY A 84 10.79 3.55 -11.62
CA GLY A 84 11.92 2.94 -10.94
C GLY A 84 12.87 2.14 -11.83
N ASN A 85 12.69 2.20 -13.16
CA ASN A 85 13.62 1.62 -14.11
C ASN A 85 14.65 2.66 -14.58
N PRO A 86 15.97 2.37 -14.51
CA PRO A 86 17.02 3.32 -14.91
C PRO A 86 16.95 3.82 -16.36
N ASN A 87 16.28 3.09 -17.26
CA ASN A 87 16.07 3.47 -18.65
C ASN A 87 14.74 4.23 -18.87
N ASN A 88 13.92 4.47 -17.83
CA ASN A 88 12.58 5.05 -17.90
C ASN A 88 11.62 4.30 -18.87
N HIS A 89 11.80 2.99 -19.01
CA HIS A 89 10.94 2.12 -19.78
C HIS A 89 10.80 0.78 -19.05
N ASP A 90 9.81 -0.02 -19.42
CA ASP A 90 9.72 -1.41 -18.95
C ASP A 90 11.02 -2.17 -19.26
N SER A 91 11.33 -3.20 -18.48
CA SER A 91 12.55 -4.04 -18.55
C SER A 91 13.88 -3.36 -18.21
N GLY A 92 13.89 -2.11 -17.75
CA GLY A 92 15.10 -1.48 -17.22
C GLY A 92 15.60 -2.17 -15.96
N LYS A 93 16.91 -2.35 -15.83
CA LYS A 93 17.53 -3.06 -14.71
C LYS A 93 18.74 -2.29 -14.19
N THR A 94 18.95 -2.39 -12.89
CA THR A 94 20.22 -2.02 -12.25
C THR A 94 21.24 -3.15 -12.40
N GLU A 95 22.46 -2.92 -11.94
CA GLU A 95 23.51 -3.95 -11.87
C GLU A 95 23.26 -5.00 -10.77
N LEU A 96 22.28 -4.76 -9.88
CA LEU A 96 21.93 -5.70 -8.83
C LEU A 96 21.25 -6.95 -9.41
N PRO A 97 21.40 -8.13 -8.77
CA PRO A 97 20.69 -9.32 -9.20
C PRO A 97 19.18 -9.14 -9.05
N ASN A 98 18.42 -9.89 -9.84
CA ASN A 98 16.98 -9.95 -9.64
C ASN A 98 16.64 -10.54 -8.27
N LEU A 99 15.46 -10.21 -7.76
CA LEU A 99 14.95 -10.70 -6.50
C LEU A 99 14.18 -12.00 -6.69
N ASN A 100 14.35 -12.91 -5.73
CA ASN A 100 13.43 -14.02 -5.59
C ASN A 100 12.03 -13.50 -5.25
N PRO A 101 10.96 -14.11 -5.80
CA PRO A 101 9.58 -13.76 -5.45
C PRO A 101 9.27 -13.83 -3.96
N GLU A 102 8.65 -12.77 -3.43
CA GLU A 102 8.08 -12.71 -2.07
C GLU A 102 6.55 -12.54 -2.15
N PHE A 103 5.90 -13.32 -3.02
CA PHE A 103 4.45 -13.21 -3.29
C PHE A 103 3.56 -13.61 -2.11
N ARG A 104 4.13 -14.33 -1.14
CA ARG A 104 3.47 -14.84 0.06
C ARG A 104 4.47 -14.82 1.21
N PHE A 105 3.94 -14.68 2.42
CA PHE A 105 4.71 -14.78 3.66
C PHE A 105 4.08 -15.79 4.62
N ARG A 106 4.79 -16.08 5.71
CA ARG A 106 4.34 -17.00 6.78
C ARG A 106 3.87 -16.16 7.97
N LEU A 107 2.56 -15.97 8.07
CA LEU A 107 1.95 -15.24 9.18
C LEU A 107 1.92 -16.13 10.44
N ASN A 108 2.47 -15.63 11.54
CA ASN A 108 2.45 -16.30 12.85
C ASN A 108 1.87 -15.37 13.93
N ALA A 109 1.58 -15.94 15.11
CA ALA A 109 0.94 -15.23 16.21
C ALA A 109 1.76 -14.06 16.81
N ALA A 110 3.07 -13.99 16.56
CA ALA A 110 3.92 -12.92 17.07
C ALA A 110 3.92 -11.67 16.17
N MET A 111 3.44 -11.78 14.93
CA MET A 111 3.40 -10.66 13.99
C MET A 111 2.21 -9.76 14.34
N PRO A 112 2.40 -8.46 14.62
CA PRO A 112 1.29 -7.55 14.93
C PRO A 112 0.38 -7.34 13.72
N HIS A 113 -0.88 -7.71 13.83
CA HIS A 113 -1.88 -7.56 12.77
C HIS A 113 -3.29 -7.46 13.36
N THR A 114 -4.25 -7.09 12.53
CA THR A 114 -5.67 -7.04 12.90
C THR A 114 -6.53 -7.65 11.82
N VAL A 115 -7.33 -8.66 12.17
CA VAL A 115 -8.35 -9.24 11.28
C VAL A 115 -9.63 -8.43 11.33
N VAL A 116 -10.14 -8.00 10.17
CA VAL A 116 -11.37 -7.21 10.03
C VAL A 116 -12.51 -7.98 9.35
N ALA A 117 -12.21 -9.04 8.59
CA ALA A 117 -13.20 -9.89 7.96
C ALA A 117 -12.76 -11.36 7.94
N ARG A 118 -13.73 -12.27 7.92
CA ARG A 118 -13.49 -13.73 7.87
C ARG A 118 -14.39 -14.40 6.82
N PRO A 119 -14.14 -14.16 5.52
CA PRO A 119 -14.80 -14.95 4.48
C PRO A 119 -14.41 -16.43 4.63
N ALA A 120 -15.24 -17.33 4.09
CA ALA A 120 -15.13 -18.76 4.39
C ALA A 120 -13.71 -19.33 4.14
N GLY A 121 -13.01 -19.68 5.23
CA GLY A 121 -11.67 -20.28 5.21
C GLY A 121 -10.49 -19.31 5.10
N LEU A 122 -10.75 -18.00 5.12
CA LEU A 122 -9.74 -16.94 5.04
C LEU A 122 -9.92 -15.91 6.16
N ASN A 123 -8.86 -15.15 6.41
CA ASN A 123 -8.93 -13.90 7.16
C ASN A 123 -8.49 -12.76 6.24
N GLU A 124 -9.15 -11.62 6.37
CA GLU A 124 -8.72 -10.37 5.75
C GLU A 124 -8.42 -9.37 6.86
N GLY A 125 -7.28 -8.70 6.78
CA GLY A 125 -6.80 -7.83 7.83
C GLY A 125 -5.77 -6.81 7.39
N PHE A 126 -5.21 -6.13 8.38
CA PHE A 126 -4.15 -5.15 8.19
C PHE A 126 -2.96 -5.50 9.06
N MET A 127 -1.77 -5.29 8.52
CA MET A 127 -0.52 -5.27 9.26
C MET A 127 0.07 -3.89 9.05
N GLY A 128 0.15 -3.10 10.12
CA GLY A 128 0.27 -1.64 9.98
C GLY A 128 -0.84 -1.08 9.09
N ALA A 129 -0.49 -0.35 8.02
CA ALA A 129 -1.45 0.16 7.05
C ALA A 129 -1.71 -0.80 5.87
N LEU A 130 -0.86 -1.80 5.63
CA LEU A 130 -0.93 -2.67 4.46
C LEU A 130 -2.00 -3.77 4.63
N PRO A 131 -3.01 -3.84 3.74
CA PRO A 131 -3.99 -4.91 3.76
C PRO A 131 -3.39 -6.25 3.35
N TYR A 132 -3.80 -7.31 4.04
CA TYR A 132 -3.40 -8.69 3.77
C TYR A 132 -4.60 -9.63 3.80
N ILE A 133 -4.42 -10.78 3.15
CA ILE A 133 -5.30 -11.95 3.25
C ILE A 133 -4.47 -13.12 3.74
N SER A 134 -5.03 -13.98 4.59
CA SER A 134 -4.41 -15.22 5.02
C SER A 134 -5.38 -16.40 4.93
N VAL A 135 -4.81 -17.60 4.88
CA VAL A 135 -5.53 -18.81 5.28
C VAL A 135 -5.99 -18.63 6.73
N ASP A 136 -7.15 -19.21 7.06
CA ASP A 136 -7.70 -19.21 8.42
C ASP A 136 -6.64 -19.56 9.48
N GLU A 137 -6.38 -18.60 10.36
CA GLU A 137 -5.35 -18.66 11.40
C GLU A 137 -5.63 -19.73 12.47
N SER A 138 -6.86 -20.25 12.60
CA SER A 138 -7.14 -21.42 13.44
C SER A 138 -6.35 -22.67 13.02
N ARG A 139 -5.83 -22.69 11.78
CA ARG A 139 -4.98 -23.74 11.24
C ARG A 139 -3.49 -23.59 11.61
N MET A 140 -3.08 -22.46 12.21
CA MET A 140 -1.67 -22.23 12.57
C MET A 140 -1.12 -23.36 13.44
N SER A 141 -1.84 -23.76 14.48
CA SER A 141 -1.40 -24.77 15.45
C SER A 141 -1.21 -26.17 14.85
N ALA A 142 -1.82 -26.45 13.69
CA ALA A 142 -1.66 -27.70 12.96
C ALA A 142 -0.39 -27.73 12.09
N ASN A 143 0.23 -26.57 11.80
CA ASN A 143 1.41 -26.47 10.96
C ASN A 143 2.70 -26.59 11.80
N PRO A 144 3.75 -27.29 11.31
CA PRO A 144 5.00 -27.45 12.07
C PRO A 144 5.69 -26.14 12.45
N ASP A 145 5.55 -25.10 11.63
CA ASP A 145 6.10 -23.76 11.85
C ASP A 145 5.16 -22.83 12.62
N GLN A 146 4.00 -23.33 13.06
CA GLN A 146 2.96 -22.57 13.76
C GLN A 146 2.52 -21.30 13.02
N ALA A 147 2.55 -21.34 11.69
CA ALA A 147 2.23 -20.22 10.83
C ALA A 147 1.23 -20.63 9.74
N VAL A 148 0.59 -19.66 9.09
CA VAL A 148 -0.26 -19.87 7.91
C VAL A 148 0.26 -19.06 6.73
N HIS A 149 -0.13 -19.45 5.51
CA HIS A 149 0.15 -18.62 4.34
C HIS A 149 -0.68 -17.35 4.38
N ALA A 150 -0.02 -16.23 4.13
CA ALA A 150 -0.63 -14.92 3.95
C ALA A 150 0.02 -14.19 2.78
N TRP A 151 -0.65 -13.17 2.27
CA TRP A 151 -0.17 -12.30 1.21
C TRP A 151 -0.77 -10.91 1.38
N ALA A 152 -0.01 -9.87 1.05
CA ALA A 152 -0.59 -8.55 0.85
C ALA A 152 -1.53 -8.57 -0.37
N THR A 153 -2.62 -7.83 -0.31
CA THR A 153 -3.63 -7.82 -1.38
C THR A 153 -3.61 -6.48 -2.13
N HIS A 154 -3.79 -6.52 -3.45
CA HIS A 154 -3.66 -5.35 -4.33
C HIS A 154 -4.83 -4.36 -4.17
N CYS A 155 -4.87 -3.63 -3.06
CA CYS A 155 -5.76 -2.50 -2.84
C CYS A 155 -5.14 -1.18 -3.33
N THR A 156 -5.96 -0.13 -3.46
CA THR A 156 -5.49 1.22 -3.82
C THR A 156 -4.39 1.70 -2.86
N GLY A 157 -3.32 2.26 -3.41
CA GLY A 157 -2.18 2.77 -2.66
C GLY A 157 -1.15 1.72 -2.24
N THR A 158 -1.40 0.43 -2.49
CA THR A 158 -0.37 -0.60 -2.27
C THR A 158 0.79 -0.43 -3.25
N MET A 159 2.00 -0.70 -2.78
CA MET A 159 3.25 -0.60 -3.52
C MET A 159 3.89 -1.98 -3.68
N GLY A 160 4.34 -2.29 -4.89
CA GLY A 160 4.98 -3.58 -5.21
C GLY A 160 6.13 -3.48 -6.20
N MET A 161 6.81 -4.61 -6.40
CA MET A 161 7.92 -4.75 -7.35
C MET A 161 7.39 -5.09 -8.74
N GLY A 162 7.75 -4.28 -9.73
CA GLY A 162 7.56 -4.63 -11.14
C GLY A 162 8.47 -5.78 -11.56
N ARG A 163 8.02 -6.56 -12.54
CA ARG A 163 8.74 -7.73 -13.07
C ARG A 163 8.35 -7.99 -14.52
N ASP A 164 9.22 -8.70 -15.24
CA ASP A 164 8.89 -9.24 -16.56
C ASP A 164 7.89 -10.42 -16.42
N ASP A 165 7.21 -10.78 -17.51
CA ASP A 165 6.31 -11.94 -17.54
C ASP A 165 7.05 -13.25 -17.26
N ALA A 166 8.30 -13.36 -17.76
CA ALA A 166 9.19 -14.47 -17.50
C ALA A 166 10.67 -14.04 -17.52
N PRO A 167 11.53 -14.63 -16.67
CA PRO A 167 11.18 -15.58 -15.61
C PRO A 167 10.48 -14.87 -14.43
N VAL A 168 9.87 -15.65 -13.53
CA VAL A 168 9.08 -15.11 -12.40
C VAL A 168 9.92 -14.32 -11.40
N ASP A 169 11.21 -14.66 -11.30
CA ASP A 169 12.25 -14.00 -10.50
C ASP A 169 12.98 -12.91 -11.31
N SER A 170 12.23 -12.11 -12.07
CA SER A 170 12.78 -11.02 -12.89
C SER A 170 12.73 -9.64 -12.24
N ALA A 171 12.09 -9.51 -11.08
CA ALA A 171 11.98 -8.24 -10.35
C ALA A 171 13.38 -7.66 -10.04
N ASN A 172 13.61 -6.39 -10.36
CA ASN A 172 14.92 -5.75 -10.19
C ASN A 172 14.84 -4.43 -9.42
N SER A 173 14.45 -3.35 -10.09
CA SER A 173 14.34 -2.00 -9.52
C SER A 173 12.99 -1.34 -9.74
N GLU A 174 12.23 -1.80 -10.75
CA GLU A 174 10.89 -1.32 -11.04
C GLU A 174 9.99 -1.44 -9.81
N ILE A 175 9.27 -0.36 -9.52
CA ILE A 175 8.24 -0.32 -8.50
C ILE A 175 6.95 0.20 -9.11
N TYR A 176 5.83 -0.18 -8.50
CA TYR A 176 4.52 0.30 -8.91
C TYR A 176 3.63 0.63 -7.73
N PHE A 177 2.63 1.47 -7.98
CA PHE A 177 1.56 1.82 -7.07
C PHE A 177 0.21 1.46 -7.69
N MET A 178 -0.66 0.82 -6.91
CA MET A 178 -2.02 0.53 -7.33
C MET A 178 -2.88 1.80 -7.27
N LEU A 179 -3.47 2.19 -8.40
CA LEU A 179 -4.41 3.31 -8.49
C LEU A 179 -5.87 2.90 -8.25
N ALA A 180 -6.17 1.61 -8.33
CA ALA A 180 -7.43 0.99 -7.94
C ALA A 180 -7.22 -0.47 -7.50
N PRO A 181 -8.19 -1.11 -6.81
CA PRO A 181 -8.07 -2.49 -6.40
C PRO A 181 -7.95 -3.45 -7.60
N THR A 182 -6.98 -4.37 -7.58
CA THR A 182 -6.76 -5.35 -8.67
C THR A 182 -6.25 -6.68 -8.11
N GLN A 183 -7.06 -7.34 -7.28
CA GLN A 183 -6.71 -8.58 -6.56
C GLN A 183 -6.38 -9.77 -7.48
N ARG A 184 -6.66 -9.70 -8.79
CA ARG A 184 -6.19 -10.69 -9.77
C ARG A 184 -4.65 -10.81 -9.84
N LEU A 185 -3.92 -9.82 -9.32
CA LEU A 185 -2.45 -9.83 -9.23
C LEU A 185 -1.94 -10.44 -7.92
N ASP A 186 -2.82 -10.73 -6.97
CA ASP A 186 -2.43 -11.42 -5.74
C ASP A 186 -1.76 -12.75 -6.09
N HIS A 187 -0.71 -13.11 -5.34
CA HIS A 187 0.16 -14.26 -5.57
C HIS A 187 1.07 -14.21 -6.80
N GLU A 188 0.99 -13.16 -7.62
CA GLU A 188 1.78 -13.01 -8.84
C GLU A 188 2.86 -11.92 -8.75
N TYR A 189 2.74 -11.02 -7.77
CA TYR A 189 3.65 -9.89 -7.55
C TYR A 189 3.98 -9.72 -6.07
N THR A 190 5.16 -9.15 -5.81
CA THR A 190 5.64 -8.86 -4.46
C THR A 190 5.14 -7.48 -4.03
N LEU A 191 4.13 -7.44 -3.17
CA LEU A 191 3.70 -6.22 -2.49
C LEU A 191 4.46 -6.06 -1.17
N PHE A 192 4.89 -4.84 -0.86
CA PHE A 192 5.76 -4.59 0.28
C PHE A 192 5.57 -3.21 0.93
N GLY A 193 4.62 -2.41 0.46
CA GLY A 193 4.31 -1.14 1.10
C GLY A 193 2.90 -0.63 0.85
N GLN A 194 2.50 0.36 1.63
CA GLN A 194 1.23 1.06 1.52
C GLN A 194 1.45 2.57 1.59
N VAL A 195 0.87 3.31 0.64
CA VAL A 195 0.84 4.77 0.69
C VAL A 195 -0.01 5.19 1.90
N ILE A 196 0.61 5.95 2.79
CA ILE A 196 0.01 6.46 4.03
C ILE A 196 -0.29 7.96 3.94
N ALA A 197 0.41 8.71 3.08
CA ALA A 197 0.08 10.10 2.77
C ALA A 197 0.51 10.47 1.35
N GLY A 198 -0.19 11.42 0.72
CA GLY A 198 0.07 11.83 -0.67
C GLY A 198 -0.55 10.91 -1.72
N GLY A 199 -1.58 10.12 -1.39
CA GLY A 199 -2.24 9.24 -2.36
C GLY A 199 -2.89 9.99 -3.52
N GLU A 200 -3.33 11.22 -3.30
CA GLU A 200 -3.85 12.13 -4.33
C GLU A 200 -2.79 12.53 -5.36
N VAL A 201 -1.51 12.55 -4.98
CA VAL A 201 -0.39 12.82 -5.89
C VAL A 201 -0.35 11.75 -6.98
N LEU A 202 -0.45 10.47 -6.60
CA LEU A 202 -0.48 9.34 -7.53
C LEU A 202 -1.66 9.41 -8.51
N GLN A 203 -2.81 9.85 -8.05
CA GLN A 203 -4.01 10.01 -8.90
C GLN A 203 -3.90 11.20 -9.87
N SER A 204 -2.97 12.12 -9.62
CA SER A 204 -2.75 13.33 -10.44
C SER A 204 -1.63 13.20 -11.47
N LEU A 205 -0.93 12.06 -11.50
CA LEU A 205 0.16 11.79 -12.44
C LEU A 205 -0.34 11.78 -13.89
N ALA A 206 0.52 12.22 -14.81
CA ALA A 206 0.26 12.21 -16.23
C ALA A 206 0.03 10.77 -16.73
N ALA A 207 -1.15 10.52 -17.33
CA ALA A 207 -1.51 9.20 -17.85
C ALA A 207 -0.84 8.89 -19.20
N GLY A 208 -0.55 7.60 -19.44
CA GLY A 208 -0.07 7.06 -20.72
C GLY A 208 0.87 5.87 -20.57
N GLU A 209 1.16 5.23 -21.71
CA GLU A 209 2.04 4.05 -21.84
C GLU A 209 3.02 4.22 -23.04
N PRO A 210 3.97 5.17 -23.00
CA PRO A 210 4.24 6.12 -21.92
C PRO A 210 3.42 7.42 -22.01
N PRO A 211 3.34 8.22 -20.93
CA PRO A 211 2.77 9.57 -20.98
C PRO A 211 3.54 10.49 -21.95
N ALA A 212 2.85 11.47 -22.54
CA ALA A 212 3.50 12.46 -23.44
C ALA A 212 4.48 13.37 -22.69
N HIS A 213 4.16 13.70 -21.45
CA HIS A 213 4.99 14.47 -20.51
C HIS A 213 4.96 13.75 -19.16
N PRO A 214 5.80 12.71 -18.96
CA PRO A 214 5.78 11.92 -17.74
C PRO A 214 6.31 12.74 -16.57
N ASP A 215 5.66 12.60 -15.41
CA ASP A 215 6.15 13.16 -14.15
C ASP A 215 7.35 12.37 -13.64
N SER A 216 8.18 13.00 -12.81
CA SER A 216 9.41 12.42 -12.26
C SER A 216 9.41 12.28 -10.73
N MET A 217 10.17 11.30 -10.22
CA MET A 217 10.60 11.25 -8.83
C MET A 217 11.78 12.21 -8.65
N ILE A 218 11.51 13.44 -8.20
CA ILE A 218 12.54 14.47 -7.98
C ILE A 218 13.61 13.95 -7.00
N HIS A 219 13.16 13.33 -5.91
CA HIS A 219 14.06 12.73 -4.94
C HIS A 219 13.37 11.62 -4.15
N VAL A 220 14.09 10.53 -3.89
CA VAL A 220 13.60 9.39 -3.11
C VAL A 220 14.56 9.08 -1.97
N GLN A 221 14.03 9.00 -0.75
CA GLN A 221 14.83 8.71 0.44
C GLN A 221 14.04 7.96 1.50
N VAL A 222 14.76 7.33 2.43
CA VAL A 222 14.16 6.77 3.66
C VAL A 222 13.96 7.90 4.65
N LEU A 223 12.79 7.96 5.32
CA LEU A 223 12.44 9.04 6.25
C LEU A 223 13.51 9.25 7.34
N ALA A 224 14.11 8.18 7.85
CA ALA A 224 15.19 8.25 8.85
C ALA A 224 16.47 8.94 8.35
N ASP A 225 16.66 9.03 7.03
CA ASP A 225 17.84 9.65 6.42
C ASP A 225 17.60 11.14 6.09
N MET A 226 16.38 11.66 6.32
CA MET A 226 16.05 13.07 6.12
C MET A 226 16.67 13.97 7.20
N ALA A 227 17.30 15.06 6.79
CA ALA A 227 17.83 16.07 7.71
C ALA A 227 16.74 16.73 8.60
N ARG A 228 15.51 16.80 8.09
CA ARG A 228 14.32 17.31 8.80
C ARG A 228 13.14 16.39 8.52
N ALA A 229 13.12 15.25 9.18
CA ALA A 229 12.04 14.26 9.08
C ALA A 229 10.81 14.74 9.86
N PRO A 230 9.62 14.85 9.24
CA PRO A 230 8.38 15.00 9.99
C PRO A 230 8.09 13.71 10.77
N ARG A 231 7.29 13.83 11.84
CA ARG A 231 6.74 12.64 12.50
C ARG A 231 5.52 12.15 11.73
N ILE A 232 5.52 10.88 11.35
CA ILE A 232 4.36 10.25 10.72
C ILE A 232 3.63 9.42 11.75
N GLU A 233 2.32 9.62 11.85
CA GLU A 233 1.47 8.83 12.74
C GLU A 233 0.37 8.13 11.94
N ILE A 234 0.17 6.85 12.25
CA ILE A 234 -0.77 5.97 11.57
C ILE A 234 -1.78 5.50 12.61
N LEU A 235 -3.07 5.48 12.26
CA LEU A 235 -4.10 4.98 13.15
C LEU A 235 -3.83 3.50 13.41
N LYS A 236 -3.79 3.12 14.69
CA LYS A 236 -3.58 1.73 15.09
C LYS A 236 -4.79 0.91 14.67
N THR A 237 -4.56 -0.18 13.93
CA THR A 237 -5.63 -1.03 13.41
C THR A 237 -6.31 -1.84 14.52
N ASP A 238 -5.70 -1.99 15.69
CA ASP A 238 -6.30 -2.60 16.88
C ASP A 238 -7.04 -1.59 17.79
N SER A 239 -7.07 -0.30 17.42
CA SER A 239 -7.76 0.74 18.22
C SER A 239 -9.29 0.70 18.08
N ALA A 240 -9.97 1.27 19.08
CA ALA A 240 -11.41 1.47 19.03
C ALA A 240 -11.82 2.40 17.88
N ALA A 241 -11.02 3.44 17.62
CA ALA A 241 -11.26 4.38 16.52
C ALA A 241 -11.21 3.69 15.15
N PHE A 242 -10.22 2.83 14.91
CA PHE A 242 -10.15 2.05 13.68
C PHE A 242 -11.32 1.07 13.56
N LYS A 243 -11.69 0.39 14.65
CA LYS A 243 -12.86 -0.49 14.64
C LYS A 243 -14.13 0.29 14.24
N SER A 244 -14.34 1.48 14.80
CA SER A 244 -15.47 2.34 14.41
C SER A 244 -15.43 2.75 12.94
N LEU A 245 -14.25 3.06 12.40
CA LEU A 245 -14.07 3.34 10.98
C LEU A 245 -14.46 2.13 10.12
N ALA A 246 -13.93 0.95 10.43
CA ALA A 246 -14.23 -0.27 9.68
C ALA A 246 -15.72 -0.62 9.73
N ASP A 247 -16.37 -0.47 10.89
CA ASP A 247 -17.80 -0.69 11.07
C ASP A 247 -18.63 0.30 10.24
N GLN A 248 -18.22 1.58 10.16
CA GLN A 248 -18.88 2.58 9.32
C GLN A 248 -18.75 2.26 7.83
N VAL A 249 -17.55 1.92 7.36
CA VAL A 249 -17.33 1.52 5.96
C VAL A 249 -18.19 0.31 5.62
N ARG A 250 -18.22 -0.70 6.50
CA ARG A 250 -19.06 -1.89 6.34
C ARG A 250 -20.56 -1.54 6.28
N ALA A 251 -21.02 -0.64 7.15
CA ALA A 251 -22.42 -0.21 7.15
C ALA A 251 -22.82 0.50 5.83
N VAL A 252 -21.91 1.29 5.27
CA VAL A 252 -22.15 2.00 3.99
C VAL A 252 -22.10 1.04 2.80
N LYS A 253 -21.14 0.12 2.77
CA LYS A 253 -20.91 -0.80 1.65
C LYS A 253 -21.86 -2.01 1.65
N GLY A 254 -22.33 -2.41 2.83
CA GLY A 254 -23.25 -3.55 2.97
C GLY A 254 -22.64 -4.84 2.41
N ALA A 255 -23.35 -5.47 1.48
CA ALA A 255 -22.92 -6.72 0.83
C ALA A 255 -21.71 -6.53 -0.10
N ASP A 256 -21.46 -5.31 -0.57
CA ASP A 256 -20.36 -5.00 -1.49
C ASP A 256 -19.05 -4.68 -0.75
N PHE A 257 -19.03 -4.82 0.58
CA PHE A 257 -17.84 -4.56 1.39
C PHE A 257 -16.68 -5.47 0.97
N ALA A 258 -15.54 -4.86 0.67
CA ALA A 258 -14.26 -5.52 0.52
C ALA A 258 -13.22 -4.86 1.46
N ILE A 259 -12.18 -5.59 1.85
CA ILE A 259 -11.10 -5.01 2.67
C ILE A 259 -10.46 -3.77 2.02
N CYS A 260 -10.39 -3.73 0.68
CA CYS A 260 -9.86 -2.59 -0.07
C CYS A 260 -10.73 -1.32 0.01
N ASP A 261 -11.93 -1.38 0.60
CA ASP A 261 -12.74 -0.18 0.87
C ASP A 261 -12.26 0.60 2.10
N ILE A 262 -11.45 -0.02 2.97
CA ILE A 262 -10.92 0.62 4.17
C ILE A 262 -9.56 1.23 3.86
N ALA A 263 -9.44 2.55 4.03
CA ALA A 263 -8.15 3.23 4.06
C ALA A 263 -7.74 3.47 5.53
N VAL A 264 -6.56 3.00 5.93
CA VAL A 264 -6.00 3.25 7.27
C VAL A 264 -5.53 4.71 7.35
N PRO A 265 -6.13 5.56 8.20
CA PRO A 265 -5.75 6.96 8.28
C PRO A 265 -4.32 7.16 8.78
N ALA A 266 -3.61 8.13 8.23
CA ALA A 266 -2.35 8.61 8.74
C ALA A 266 -2.27 10.14 8.69
N ARG A 267 -1.39 10.73 9.51
CA ARG A 267 -1.14 12.17 9.55
C ARG A 267 0.36 12.48 9.53
N VAL A 268 0.73 13.49 8.77
CA VAL A 268 2.08 14.06 8.71
C VAL A 268 2.14 15.21 9.71
N ILE A 269 3.01 15.10 10.71
CA ILE A 269 3.21 16.14 11.73
C ILE A 269 4.57 16.81 11.45
N PRO A 270 4.57 18.11 11.07
CA PRO A 270 5.79 18.84 10.73
C PRO A 270 6.85 18.90 11.83
#